data_AF-A0AB36NZU0-F1
#
_entry.id   AF-A0AB36NZU0-F1
#
_cell.length_a   1.000
_cell.length_b   1.000
_cell.length_c   1.000
_cell.angle_alpha   90.00
_cell.angle_beta   90.00
_cell.angle_gamma   90.00
#
_symmetry.space_group_name_H-M   'P 1'
#
loop_
_entity.id
_entity.type
_entity.pdbx_description
1 polymer ?
#
loop_
_entity_poly.entity_id
_entity_poly.type
_entity_poly.pdbx_seq_one_letter_code
_entity_poly.pdbx_strand_id
1 'polypeptide(L)'
;MQQQQILKSMFKKLLYVWVLFSSCLAHTQTVSQVFQKLAKQYSEAKPLQYKSSYSLYKDFDAKKVEETYKGIYYKNASNEIYTKIGDTEMLNSKTVFLKISNAEKAIEISNPVPNYAGDFDMKPLLDVCKIEKFVDYKSYWEITMVAKPYSSLPYSKIVVQVTKSYFLQKQTFYYNTAVNFSKDYRSPDPHYPRLEIINTNFNRNPVNASVFNTKTYFTTSAKKQILLVERLKKYELNDQRVISNK
;
A
#
# COMPACT_ATOMS: atom_id res chain seq x y z
N MET A 1 58.54 -28.54 27.34
CA MET A 1 57.33 -29.19 26.74
C MET A 1 56.01 -28.71 27.35
N GLN A 2 55.91 -28.54 28.67
CA GLN A 2 54.65 -28.17 29.35
C GLN A 2 54.07 -26.79 28.97
N GLN A 3 54.92 -25.77 28.76
CA GLN A 3 54.48 -24.43 28.31
C GLN A 3 53.84 -24.44 26.90
N GLN A 4 54.32 -25.27 25.97
CA GLN A 4 53.76 -25.33 24.61
C GLN A 4 52.37 -25.99 24.57
N GLN A 5 52.08 -26.93 25.48
CA GLN A 5 50.75 -27.55 25.59
C GLN A 5 49.71 -26.60 26.18
N ILE A 6 50.09 -25.78 27.17
CA ILE A 6 49.21 -24.77 27.77
C ILE A 6 48.86 -23.70 26.73
N LEU A 7 49.85 -23.24 25.96
CA LEU A 7 49.64 -22.25 24.90
C LEU A 7 48.68 -22.76 23.80
N LYS A 8 48.84 -24.02 23.36
CA LYS A 8 47.95 -24.67 22.39
C LYS A 8 46.52 -24.86 22.92
N SER A 9 46.37 -25.18 24.21
CA SER A 9 45.06 -25.33 24.87
C SER A 9 44.33 -23.99 25.00
N MET A 10 45.05 -22.93 25.39
CA MET A 10 44.51 -21.57 25.43
C MET A 10 44.10 -21.06 24.04
N PHE A 11 44.92 -21.29 23.01
CA PHE A 11 44.58 -20.89 21.64
C PHE A 11 43.31 -21.56 21.13
N LYS A 12 43.13 -22.88 21.39
CA LYS A 12 41.88 -23.58 21.02
C LYS A 12 40.66 -23.00 21.72
N LYS A 13 40.75 -22.72 23.03
CA LYS A 13 39.65 -22.11 23.79
C LYS A 13 39.31 -20.71 23.27
N LEU A 14 40.31 -19.90 22.91
CA LEU A 14 40.11 -18.57 22.32
C LEU A 14 39.38 -18.67 20.97
N LEU A 15 39.73 -19.66 20.15
CA LEU A 15 39.13 -19.89 18.84
C LEU A 15 37.65 -20.29 18.95
N TYR A 16 37.27 -21.12 19.93
CA TYR A 16 35.86 -21.45 20.20
C TYR A 16 35.04 -20.25 20.66
N VAL A 17 35.61 -19.36 21.50
CA VAL A 17 34.95 -18.13 21.93
C VAL A 17 34.76 -17.18 20.74
N TRP A 18 35.73 -17.10 19.84
CA TRP A 18 35.63 -16.26 18.63
C TRP A 18 34.54 -16.75 17.66
N VAL A 19 34.43 -18.06 17.44
CA VAL A 19 33.38 -18.66 16.59
C VAL A 19 31.97 -18.48 17.19
N LEU A 20 31.84 -18.52 18.52
CA LEU A 20 30.59 -18.21 19.22
C LEU A 20 30.22 -16.72 19.16
N PHE A 21 31.22 -15.82 19.14
CA PHE A 21 30.96 -14.38 18.96
C PHE A 21 30.60 -14.01 17.52
N SER A 22 31.19 -14.66 16.52
CA SER A 22 30.85 -14.40 15.10
C SER A 22 29.46 -14.89 14.70
N SER A 23 28.90 -15.88 15.41
CA SER A 23 27.54 -16.40 15.15
C SER A 23 26.42 -15.52 15.73
N CYS A 24 26.76 -14.52 16.56
CA CYS A 24 25.81 -13.56 17.14
C CYS A 24 25.67 -12.25 16.33
N LEU A 25 26.33 -12.11 15.18
CA LEU A 25 26.04 -11.05 14.22
C LEU A 25 24.76 -11.39 13.45
N ALA A 26 23.65 -11.57 14.17
CA ALA A 26 22.33 -11.56 13.57
C ALA A 26 22.11 -10.15 13.02
N HIS A 27 22.13 -10.03 11.69
CA HIS A 27 21.78 -8.78 11.02
C HIS A 27 20.30 -8.48 11.27
N THR A 28 20.01 -7.76 12.36
CA THR A 28 18.68 -7.22 12.61
C THR A 28 18.37 -6.20 11.51
N GLN A 29 17.42 -6.56 10.65
CA GLN A 29 16.97 -5.66 9.59
C GLN A 29 16.30 -4.43 10.22
N THR A 30 16.43 -3.25 9.60
CA THR A 30 15.74 -2.04 10.09
C THR A 30 14.45 -1.79 9.33
N VAL A 31 13.51 -1.03 9.91
CA VAL A 31 12.26 -0.61 9.23
C VAL A 31 12.55 0.09 7.91
N SER A 32 13.55 0.98 7.89
CA SER A 32 13.99 1.68 6.68
C SER A 32 14.43 0.70 5.59
N GLN A 33 15.21 -0.33 5.94
CA GLN A 33 15.63 -1.37 5.00
C GLN A 33 14.44 -2.19 4.47
N VAL A 34 13.45 -2.50 5.32
CA VAL A 34 12.22 -3.19 4.90
C VAL A 34 11.44 -2.32 3.90
N PHE A 35 11.21 -1.04 4.21
CA PHE A 35 10.50 -0.12 3.33
C PHE A 35 11.24 0.16 2.01
N GLN A 36 12.56 0.26 2.02
CA GLN A 36 13.35 0.40 0.80
C GLN A 36 13.18 -0.82 -0.13
N LYS A 37 13.23 -2.02 0.43
CA LYS A 37 13.06 -3.26 -0.35
C LYS A 37 11.61 -3.46 -0.81
N LEU A 38 10.62 -3.07 0.02
CA LEU A 38 9.22 -2.98 -0.38
C LEU A 38 9.06 -2.03 -1.57
N ALA A 39 9.54 -0.79 -1.46
CA ALA A 39 9.45 0.21 -2.54
C ALA A 39 10.12 -0.30 -3.82
N LYS A 40 11.29 -0.95 -3.72
CA LYS A 40 11.97 -1.59 -4.85
C LYS A 40 11.07 -2.67 -5.49
N GLN A 41 10.46 -3.53 -4.68
CA GLN A 41 9.61 -4.60 -5.18
C GLN A 41 8.42 -4.09 -6.00
N TYR A 42 7.85 -2.95 -5.60
CA TYR A 42 6.74 -2.31 -6.30
C TYR A 42 7.18 -1.40 -7.45
N SER A 43 8.41 -0.89 -7.45
CA SER A 43 8.94 -0.06 -8.55
C SER A 43 9.57 -0.85 -9.69
N GLU A 44 9.92 -2.13 -9.49
CA GLU A 44 10.44 -3.01 -10.53
C GLU A 44 9.56 -3.01 -11.79
N ALA A 45 10.18 -2.78 -12.96
CA ALA A 45 9.53 -2.77 -14.29
C ALA A 45 9.12 -4.18 -14.76
N LYS A 46 8.32 -4.85 -13.94
CA LYS A 46 7.74 -6.18 -14.16
C LYS A 46 6.26 -6.13 -13.84
N PRO A 47 5.44 -6.97 -14.47
CA PRO A 47 4.04 -7.07 -14.10
C PRO A 47 3.89 -7.39 -12.61
N LEU A 48 2.82 -6.89 -12.00
CA LEU A 48 2.43 -7.25 -10.64
C LEU A 48 0.92 -7.26 -10.58
N GLN A 49 0.37 -8.28 -9.95
CA GLN A 49 -1.05 -8.29 -9.64
C GLN A 49 -1.31 -8.98 -8.31
N TYR A 50 -2.35 -8.52 -7.61
CA TYR A 50 -2.87 -9.12 -6.39
C TYR A 50 -4.33 -8.71 -6.21
N LYS A 51 -5.00 -9.41 -5.29
CA LYS A 51 -6.35 -9.09 -4.84
C LYS A 51 -6.29 -8.49 -3.45
N SER A 52 -7.15 -7.53 -3.18
CA SER A 52 -7.28 -6.87 -1.89
C SER A 52 -8.67 -7.15 -1.30
N SER A 53 -8.73 -7.33 0.01
CA SER A 53 -9.98 -7.36 0.77
C SER A 53 -9.91 -6.24 1.80
N TYR A 54 -10.97 -5.44 1.86
CA TYR A 54 -11.11 -4.35 2.80
C TYR A 54 -12.24 -4.69 3.76
N SER A 55 -12.01 -4.49 5.05
CA SER A 55 -12.98 -4.75 6.10
C SER A 55 -13.00 -3.58 7.07
N LEU A 56 -14.14 -2.92 7.17
CA LEU A 56 -14.39 -1.84 8.13
C LEU A 56 -15.07 -2.42 9.37
N TYR A 57 -14.55 -2.06 10.53
CA TYR A 57 -15.08 -2.40 11.84
C TYR A 57 -15.48 -1.10 12.55
N LYS A 58 -16.60 -1.11 13.29
CA LYS A 58 -17.06 0.08 14.02
C LYS A 58 -16.02 0.61 15.01
N ASP A 59 -15.39 -0.30 15.74
CA ASP A 59 -14.44 0.02 16.80
C ASP A 59 -13.09 -0.66 16.59
N PHE A 60 -12.10 -0.20 17.37
CA PHE A 60 -10.72 -0.69 17.30
C PHE A 60 -10.58 -2.18 17.63
N ASP A 61 -11.44 -2.74 18.47
CA ASP A 61 -11.37 -4.12 18.94
C ASP A 61 -12.55 -4.99 18.45
N ALA A 62 -13.54 -4.36 17.80
CA ALA A 62 -14.69 -5.02 17.21
C ALA A 62 -14.29 -6.21 16.33
N LYS A 63 -15.07 -7.28 16.42
CA LYS A 63 -14.89 -8.52 15.64
C LYS A 63 -15.87 -8.64 14.48
N LYS A 64 -16.99 -7.92 14.56
CA LYS A 64 -17.99 -7.87 13.51
C LYS A 64 -17.54 -6.87 12.44
N VAL A 65 -17.54 -7.33 11.19
CA VAL A 65 -17.33 -6.47 10.02
C VAL A 65 -18.64 -5.74 9.72
N GLU A 66 -18.56 -4.43 9.57
CA GLU A 66 -19.70 -3.59 9.17
C GLU A 66 -19.80 -3.45 7.67
N GLU A 67 -18.66 -3.28 7.01
CA GLU A 67 -18.59 -3.14 5.56
C GLU A 67 -17.39 -3.90 5.02
N THR A 68 -17.58 -4.50 3.85
CA THR A 68 -16.49 -5.14 3.12
C THR A 68 -16.57 -4.83 1.64
N TYR A 69 -15.41 -4.59 1.05
CA TYR A 69 -15.25 -4.41 -0.37
C TYR A 69 -14.00 -5.12 -0.86
N LYS A 70 -14.03 -5.51 -2.13
CA LYS A 70 -12.92 -6.18 -2.80
C LYS A 70 -12.16 -5.17 -3.64
N GLY A 71 -10.88 -5.42 -3.80
CA GLY A 71 -10.05 -4.70 -4.73
C GLY A 71 -9.17 -5.60 -5.57
N ILE A 72 -8.68 -5.03 -6.65
CA ILE A 72 -7.67 -5.61 -7.52
C ILE A 72 -6.64 -4.54 -7.84
N TYR A 73 -5.39 -4.97 -7.93
CA TYR A 73 -4.29 -4.15 -8.37
C TYR A 73 -3.60 -4.86 -9.51
N TYR A 74 -3.35 -4.12 -10.59
CA TYR A 74 -2.60 -4.55 -11.75
C TYR A 74 -1.55 -3.52 -12.10
N LYS A 75 -0.36 -4.01 -12.41
CA LYS A 75 0.75 -3.23 -12.93
C LYS A 75 1.34 -3.96 -14.12
N ASN A 76 1.69 -3.23 -15.18
CA ASN A 76 2.40 -3.81 -16.33
C ASN A 76 3.92 -3.52 -16.30
N ALA A 77 4.67 -4.08 -17.25
CA ALA A 77 6.11 -3.86 -17.36
C ALA A 77 6.50 -2.41 -17.70
N SER A 78 5.56 -1.60 -18.19
CA SER A 78 5.72 -0.17 -18.42
C SER A 78 5.39 0.70 -17.19
N ASN A 79 5.19 0.08 -16.02
CA ASN A 79 4.78 0.74 -14.77
C ASN A 79 3.43 1.47 -14.83
N GLU A 80 2.57 1.14 -15.80
CA GLU A 80 1.18 1.60 -15.77
C GLU A 80 0.42 0.78 -14.73
N ILE A 81 -0.45 1.44 -13.98
CA ILE A 81 -1.14 0.86 -12.83
C ILE A 81 -2.64 1.01 -13.04
N TYR A 82 -3.37 -0.08 -12.84
CA TYR A 82 -4.81 -0.10 -12.70
C TYR A 82 -5.16 -0.63 -11.31
N THR A 83 -5.99 0.10 -10.59
CA THR A 83 -6.52 -0.31 -9.29
C THR A 83 -8.04 -0.20 -9.32
N LYS A 84 -8.74 -1.20 -8.81
CA LYS A 84 -10.17 -1.09 -8.53
C LYS A 84 -10.39 -1.40 -7.05
N ILE A 85 -11.14 -0.55 -6.37
CA ILE A 85 -11.49 -0.67 -4.95
C ILE A 85 -12.99 -0.45 -4.85
N GLY A 86 -13.76 -1.51 -4.55
CA GLY A 86 -15.21 -1.45 -4.61
C GLY A 86 -15.70 -0.96 -5.98
N ASP A 87 -16.43 0.15 -5.97
CA ASP A 87 -17.01 0.78 -7.16
C ASP A 87 -16.12 1.86 -7.79
N THR A 88 -14.92 2.11 -7.23
CA THR A 88 -13.96 3.06 -7.77
C THR A 88 -12.88 2.38 -8.59
N GLU A 89 -12.62 2.89 -9.79
CA GLU A 89 -11.54 2.45 -10.67
C GLU A 89 -10.53 3.59 -10.84
N MET A 90 -9.24 3.25 -10.87
CA MET A 90 -8.15 4.19 -11.09
C MET A 90 -7.19 3.59 -12.12
N LEU A 91 -6.79 4.39 -13.12
CA LEU A 91 -5.78 4.04 -14.10
C LEU A 91 -4.74 5.16 -14.15
N ASN A 92 -3.50 4.86 -13.76
CA ASN A 92 -2.35 5.69 -14.05
C ASN A 92 -1.61 5.10 -15.26
N SER A 93 -1.85 5.68 -16.42
CA SER A 93 -1.18 5.32 -17.68
C SER A 93 -0.03 6.29 -17.96
N LYS A 94 0.67 6.10 -19.08
CA LYS A 94 1.70 7.05 -19.53
C LYS A 94 1.15 8.43 -19.88
N THR A 95 -0.15 8.57 -20.16
CA THR A 95 -0.73 9.79 -20.73
C THR A 95 -1.80 10.45 -19.88
N VAL A 96 -2.47 9.70 -19.00
CA VAL A 96 -3.44 10.22 -18.03
C VAL A 96 -3.41 9.47 -16.72
N PHE A 97 -3.80 10.17 -15.65
CA PHE A 97 -4.42 9.58 -14.48
C PHE A 97 -5.94 9.70 -14.61
N LEU A 98 -6.63 8.58 -14.49
CA LEU A 98 -8.08 8.48 -14.63
C LEU A 98 -8.65 7.89 -13.35
N LYS A 99 -9.67 8.53 -12.80
CA LYS A 99 -10.44 8.03 -11.66
C LYS A 99 -11.91 7.97 -12.04
N ILE A 100 -12.57 6.83 -11.79
CA ILE A 100 -13.98 6.61 -12.09
C ILE A 100 -14.68 6.17 -10.81
N SER A 101 -15.69 6.91 -10.40
CA SER A 101 -16.60 6.55 -9.31
C SER A 101 -17.89 6.00 -9.92
N ASN A 102 -18.09 4.67 -9.89
CA ASN A 102 -19.30 4.06 -10.45
C ASN A 102 -20.54 4.32 -9.60
N ALA A 103 -20.37 4.54 -8.29
CA ALA A 103 -21.44 4.91 -7.36
C ALA A 103 -21.96 6.32 -7.63
N GLU A 104 -21.05 7.29 -7.80
CA GLU A 104 -21.41 8.70 -8.03
C GLU A 104 -21.63 9.02 -9.50
N LYS A 105 -21.37 8.07 -10.42
CA LYS A 105 -21.37 8.30 -11.87
C LYS A 105 -20.49 9.48 -12.28
N ALA A 106 -19.28 9.54 -11.72
CA ALA A 106 -18.32 10.61 -11.96
C ALA A 106 -17.00 10.07 -12.53
N ILE A 107 -16.36 10.87 -13.38
CA ILE A 107 -15.05 10.59 -13.99
C ILE A 107 -14.17 11.83 -13.81
N GLU A 108 -12.97 11.61 -13.30
CA GLU A 108 -11.92 12.61 -13.23
C GLU A 108 -10.76 12.20 -14.14
N ILE A 109 -10.28 13.14 -14.96
CA ILE A 109 -9.10 12.96 -15.80
C ILE A 109 -8.10 14.04 -15.44
N SER A 110 -6.88 13.62 -15.09
CA SER A 110 -5.77 14.49 -14.77
C SER A 110 -4.48 14.01 -15.44
N ASN A 111 -3.40 14.78 -15.27
CA ASN A 111 -2.10 14.38 -15.80
C ASN A 111 -1.61 13.11 -15.07
N PRO A 112 -0.82 12.24 -15.73
CA PRO A 112 -0.20 11.09 -15.07
C PRO A 112 0.52 11.51 -13.80
N VAL A 113 0.40 10.70 -12.76
CA VAL A 113 1.17 10.90 -11.53
C VAL A 113 2.55 10.25 -11.73
N PRO A 114 3.65 11.02 -11.72
CA PRO A 114 4.99 10.47 -11.85
C PRO A 114 5.30 9.56 -10.66
N ASN A 115 5.99 8.44 -10.90
CA ASN A 115 6.36 7.47 -9.87
C ASN A 115 5.18 6.96 -9.03
N TYR A 116 3.96 7.02 -9.56
CA TYR A 116 2.80 6.46 -8.90
C TYR A 116 3.04 4.96 -8.66
N ALA A 117 3.07 4.57 -7.39
CA ALA A 117 3.17 3.17 -6.99
C ALA A 117 1.80 2.61 -6.60
N GLY A 118 0.71 3.38 -6.78
CA GLY A 118 -0.54 3.18 -6.04
C GLY A 118 -0.42 3.78 -4.64
N ASP A 119 -1.09 3.16 -3.66
CA ASP A 119 -1.06 3.56 -2.25
C ASP A 119 0.26 3.23 -1.52
N PHE A 120 1.35 2.98 -2.25
CA PHE A 120 2.53 2.26 -1.75
C PHE A 120 3.80 3.11 -1.65
N ASP A 121 3.68 4.42 -1.45
CA ASP A 121 4.81 5.22 -0.96
C ASP A 121 4.74 5.35 0.57
N MET A 122 5.49 4.50 1.26
CA MET A 122 5.55 4.47 2.72
C MET A 122 6.54 5.50 3.29
N LYS A 123 7.33 6.17 2.44
CA LYS A 123 8.32 7.15 2.89
C LYS A 123 7.66 8.41 3.45
N PRO A 124 6.65 9.03 2.79
CA PRO A 124 5.88 10.14 3.37
C PRO A 124 5.26 9.79 4.72
N LEU A 125 4.86 8.53 4.95
CA LEU A 125 4.32 8.12 6.25
C LEU A 125 5.36 8.24 7.38
N LEU A 126 6.66 8.06 7.11
CA LEU A 126 7.70 8.27 8.13
C LEU A 126 7.89 9.75 8.50
N ASP A 127 7.49 10.67 7.62
CA ASP A 127 7.56 12.10 7.89
C ASP A 127 6.47 12.50 8.90
N VAL A 128 5.31 11.85 8.87
CA VAL A 128 4.15 12.15 9.71
C VAL A 128 3.89 11.14 10.85
N CYS A 129 4.55 9.99 10.85
CA CYS A 129 4.44 8.96 11.90
C CYS A 129 5.79 8.69 12.59
N LYS A 130 5.73 8.22 13.84
CA LYS A 130 6.87 7.58 14.52
C LYS A 130 6.70 6.06 14.49
N ILE A 131 7.80 5.33 14.39
CA ILE A 131 7.80 3.87 14.57
C ILE A 131 7.66 3.58 16.07
N GLU A 132 6.56 2.95 16.46
CA GLU A 132 6.33 2.51 17.83
C GLU A 132 6.91 1.12 18.08
N LYS A 133 6.72 0.21 17.11
CA LYS A 133 7.14 -1.18 17.24
C LYS A 133 7.58 -1.76 15.92
N PHE A 134 8.63 -2.59 15.95
CA PHE A 134 9.07 -3.39 14.82
C PHE A 134 9.35 -4.81 15.28
N VAL A 135 8.65 -5.78 14.70
CA VAL A 135 8.77 -7.20 15.08
C VAL A 135 9.08 -8.03 13.84
N ASP A 136 10.10 -8.88 13.96
CA ASP A 136 10.43 -9.88 12.96
C ASP A 136 9.72 -11.21 13.33
N TYR A 137 8.68 -11.56 12.58
CA TYR A 137 8.06 -12.87 12.64
C TYR A 137 8.63 -13.79 11.56
N LYS A 138 8.47 -15.11 11.75
CA LYS A 138 8.95 -16.13 10.81
C LYS A 138 8.52 -15.87 9.35
N SER A 139 7.28 -15.43 9.12
CA SER A 139 6.69 -15.26 7.79
C SER A 139 6.57 -13.81 7.31
N TYR A 140 6.65 -12.82 8.21
CA TYR A 140 6.49 -11.41 7.88
C TYR A 140 7.21 -10.51 8.89
N TRP A 141 7.39 -9.24 8.54
CA TRP A 141 7.70 -8.18 9.49
C TRP A 141 6.43 -7.42 9.85
N GLU A 142 6.27 -7.07 11.11
CA GLU A 142 5.21 -6.19 11.58
C GLU A 142 5.78 -4.85 12.03
N ILE A 143 5.24 -3.77 11.48
CA ILE A 143 5.65 -2.41 11.78
C ILE A 143 4.42 -1.67 12.31
N THR A 144 4.48 -1.23 13.56
CA THR A 144 3.46 -0.37 14.18
C THR A 144 3.96 1.07 14.14
N MET A 145 3.15 1.92 13.53
CA MET A 145 3.38 3.35 13.39
C MET A 145 2.26 4.10 14.10
N VAL A 146 2.60 5.18 14.78
CA VAL A 146 1.62 6.09 15.38
C VAL A 146 1.87 7.49 14.87
N ALA A 147 0.80 8.25 14.68
CA ALA A 147 0.87 9.62 14.21
C ALA A 147 1.75 10.48 15.13
N LYS A 148 2.57 11.36 14.55
CA LYS A 148 3.23 12.43 15.30
C LYS A 148 2.18 13.45 15.76
N PRO A 149 2.42 14.16 16.87
CA PRO A 149 1.55 15.27 17.27
C PRO A 149 1.35 16.25 16.11
N TYR A 150 0.12 16.77 15.97
CA TYR A 150 -0.27 17.72 14.92
C TYR A 150 -0.12 17.22 13.47
N SER A 151 0.03 15.92 13.25
CA SER A 151 -0.08 15.37 11.90
C SER A 151 -1.52 15.55 11.39
N SER A 152 -1.69 15.86 10.11
CA SER A 152 -2.98 15.87 9.42
C SER A 152 -3.49 14.46 9.07
N LEU A 153 -2.87 13.40 9.61
CA LEU A 153 -3.31 12.05 9.36
C LEU A 153 -4.67 11.78 10.03
N PRO A 154 -5.63 11.15 9.32
CA PRO A 154 -6.91 10.74 9.90
C PRO A 154 -6.79 9.47 10.75
N TYR A 155 -5.57 9.03 11.06
CA TYR A 155 -5.28 7.77 11.73
C TYR A 155 -4.44 8.02 12.98
N SER A 156 -4.82 7.40 14.09
CA SER A 156 -4.04 7.39 15.33
C SER A 156 -2.89 6.38 15.27
N LYS A 157 -3.14 5.23 14.62
CA LYS A 157 -2.23 4.10 14.53
C LYS A 157 -2.37 3.41 13.18
N ILE A 158 -1.25 2.94 12.65
CA ILE A 158 -1.16 2.16 11.42
C ILE A 158 -0.29 0.94 11.72
N VAL A 159 -0.82 -0.26 11.48
CA VAL A 159 -0.05 -1.52 11.57
C VAL A 159 0.12 -2.08 10.17
N VAL A 160 1.36 -2.37 9.81
CA VAL A 160 1.75 -2.86 8.48
C VAL A 160 2.44 -4.21 8.63
N GLN A 161 1.99 -5.20 7.87
CA GLN A 161 2.63 -6.50 7.77
C GLN A 161 3.22 -6.68 6.37
N VAL A 162 4.55 -6.86 6.31
CA VAL A 162 5.30 -7.04 5.07
C VAL A 162 5.84 -8.47 5.00
N THR A 163 5.54 -9.21 3.95
CA THR A 163 6.07 -10.58 3.77
C THR A 163 7.60 -10.57 3.70
N LYS A 164 8.25 -11.71 3.96
CA LYS A 164 9.71 -11.84 3.74
C LYS A 164 10.16 -11.63 2.28
N SER A 165 9.22 -11.72 1.34
CA SER A 165 9.39 -11.40 -0.07
C SER A 165 9.08 -9.93 -0.42
N TYR A 166 8.93 -9.06 0.59
CA TYR A 166 8.72 -7.62 0.45
C TYR A 166 7.42 -7.25 -0.29
N PHE A 167 6.34 -7.98 -0.02
CA PHE A 167 4.99 -7.60 -0.41
C PHE A 167 4.18 -7.14 0.80
N LEU A 168 3.32 -6.13 0.60
CA LEU A 168 2.49 -5.62 1.67
C LEU A 168 1.28 -6.56 1.87
N GLN A 169 1.36 -7.44 2.87
CA GLN A 169 0.35 -8.48 3.11
C GLN A 169 -0.89 -7.92 3.81
N LYS A 170 -0.71 -7.10 4.85
CA LYS A 170 -1.81 -6.54 5.63
C LYS A 170 -1.51 -5.10 6.04
N GLN A 171 -2.53 -4.25 6.01
CA GLN A 171 -2.54 -2.94 6.62
C GLN A 171 -3.72 -2.84 7.57
N THR A 172 -3.54 -2.13 8.67
CA THR A 172 -4.62 -1.86 9.63
C THR A 172 -4.54 -0.40 10.05
N PHE A 173 -5.56 0.36 9.71
CA PHE A 173 -5.68 1.77 10.01
C PHE A 173 -6.69 1.96 11.14
N TYR A 174 -6.28 2.63 12.20
CA TYR A 174 -7.11 2.98 13.33
C TYR A 174 -7.43 4.48 13.23
N TYR A 175 -8.68 4.83 12.99
CA TYR A 175 -9.08 6.21 12.75
C TYR A 175 -8.99 7.03 14.05
N ASN A 176 -8.60 8.30 13.95
CA ASN A 176 -8.57 9.22 15.10
C ASN A 176 -9.81 10.12 15.19
N THR A 177 -10.73 10.02 14.23
CA THR A 177 -12.00 10.73 14.20
C THR A 177 -13.15 9.75 14.37
N ALA A 178 -14.18 10.19 15.10
CA ALA A 178 -15.40 9.42 15.22
C ALA A 178 -16.22 9.51 13.92
N VAL A 179 -16.79 8.38 13.49
CA VAL A 179 -17.72 8.28 12.37
C VAL A 179 -19.09 7.91 12.93
N ASN A 180 -20.14 8.59 12.47
CA ASN A 180 -21.51 8.25 12.83
C ASN A 180 -22.00 7.09 11.96
N PHE A 181 -22.27 5.94 12.58
CA PHE A 181 -22.80 4.75 11.91
C PHE A 181 -24.33 4.69 11.88
N SER A 182 -25.01 5.67 12.49
CA SER A 182 -26.46 5.77 12.45
C SER A 182 -26.94 6.36 11.12
N LYS A 183 -28.04 5.82 10.61
CA LYS A 183 -28.80 6.42 9.50
C LYS A 183 -29.73 7.54 9.96
N ASP A 184 -30.01 7.62 11.26
CA ASP A 184 -30.84 8.65 11.86
C ASP A 184 -29.98 9.72 12.52
N TYR A 185 -30.06 10.94 12.01
CA TYR A 185 -29.34 12.09 12.56
C TYR A 185 -29.74 12.42 14.01
N ARG A 186 -30.96 12.06 14.42
CA ARG A 186 -31.46 12.33 15.78
C ARG A 186 -30.95 11.34 16.83
N SER A 187 -30.36 10.24 16.39
CA SER A 187 -29.79 9.21 17.27
C SER A 187 -28.39 8.84 16.77
N PRO A 188 -27.38 9.70 17.00
CA PRO A 188 -26.02 9.45 16.54
C PRO A 188 -25.41 8.21 17.20
N ASP A 189 -24.64 7.46 16.41
CA ASP A 189 -23.90 6.25 16.81
C ASP A 189 -22.41 6.47 16.51
N PRO A 190 -21.70 7.33 17.28
CA PRO A 190 -20.34 7.72 16.99
C PRO A 190 -19.35 6.63 17.45
N HIS A 191 -18.53 6.15 16.51
CA HIS A 191 -17.49 5.15 16.79
C HIS A 191 -16.15 5.52 16.16
N TYR A 192 -15.06 4.95 16.66
CA TYR A 192 -13.72 5.12 16.10
C TYR A 192 -13.35 3.89 15.26
N PRO A 193 -13.54 3.94 13.93
CA PRO A 193 -13.42 2.73 13.12
C PRO A 193 -12.00 2.24 12.98
N ARG A 194 -11.92 0.97 12.58
CA ARG A 194 -10.69 0.34 12.10
C ARG A 194 -10.93 -0.21 10.70
N LEU A 195 -10.04 0.14 9.78
CA LEU A 195 -10.00 -0.44 8.44
C LEU A 195 -8.87 -1.46 8.35
N GLU A 196 -9.19 -2.70 7.98
CA GLU A 196 -8.20 -3.71 7.62
C GLU A 196 -8.16 -3.89 6.10
N ILE A 197 -6.95 -3.95 5.55
CA ILE A 197 -6.70 -4.27 4.14
C ILE A 197 -5.82 -5.51 4.11
N ILE A 198 -6.23 -6.55 3.40
CA ILE A 198 -5.48 -7.79 3.23
C ILE A 198 -5.24 -8.03 1.76
N ASN A 199 -3.97 -8.16 1.37
CA ASN A 199 -3.57 -8.42 0.00
C ASN A 199 -3.15 -9.89 -0.17
N THR A 200 -3.63 -10.53 -1.23
CA THR A 200 -3.44 -11.96 -1.50
C THR A 200 -3.16 -12.22 -2.98
N ASN A 201 -2.70 -13.42 -3.30
CA ASN A 201 -2.49 -13.89 -4.68
C ASN A 201 -1.50 -13.02 -5.49
N PHE A 202 -0.45 -12.52 -4.83
CA PHE A 202 0.65 -11.83 -5.48
C PHE A 202 1.24 -12.69 -6.60
N ASN A 203 1.24 -12.15 -7.82
CA ASN A 203 1.88 -12.82 -8.93
C ASN A 203 2.43 -11.81 -9.95
N ARG A 204 3.39 -12.29 -10.75
CA ARG A 204 4.13 -11.50 -11.75
C ARG A 204 3.68 -11.84 -13.18
N ASN A 205 2.55 -12.53 -13.33
CA ASN A 205 2.03 -12.87 -14.64
C ASN A 205 1.44 -11.61 -15.30
N PRO A 206 1.68 -11.39 -16.59
CA PRO A 206 1.09 -10.27 -17.30
C PRO A 206 -0.45 -10.37 -17.29
N VAL A 207 -1.10 -9.22 -17.19
CA VAL A 207 -2.55 -9.10 -17.38
C VAL A 207 -2.86 -8.60 -18.78
N ASN A 208 -4.12 -8.70 -19.20
CA ASN A 208 -4.57 -8.23 -20.50
C ASN A 208 -4.25 -6.74 -20.69
N ALA A 209 -3.53 -6.40 -21.77
CA ALA A 209 -3.08 -5.03 -22.06
C ALA A 209 -4.23 -4.04 -22.23
N SER A 210 -5.43 -4.50 -22.60
CA SER A 210 -6.62 -3.65 -22.75
C SER A 210 -7.00 -2.89 -21.47
N VAL A 211 -6.67 -3.43 -20.28
CA VAL A 211 -6.95 -2.77 -18.99
C VAL A 211 -6.25 -1.41 -18.89
N PHE A 212 -5.06 -1.29 -19.49
CA PHE A 212 -4.27 -0.06 -19.47
C PHE A 212 -4.55 0.85 -20.66
N ASN A 213 -5.40 0.42 -21.60
CA ASN A 213 -5.70 1.19 -22.80
C ASN A 213 -6.79 2.23 -22.49
N THR A 214 -6.41 3.51 -22.50
CA THR A 214 -7.30 4.64 -22.24
C THR A 214 -8.51 4.70 -23.19
N LYS A 215 -8.38 4.16 -24.41
CA LYS A 215 -9.47 4.07 -25.39
C LYS A 215 -10.65 3.21 -24.93
N THR A 216 -10.46 2.37 -23.91
CA THR A 216 -11.55 1.60 -23.29
C THR A 216 -12.43 2.42 -22.34
N TYR A 217 -12.05 3.69 -22.11
CA TYR A 217 -12.77 4.64 -21.27
C TYR A 217 -13.21 5.87 -22.06
N PHE A 218 -12.33 6.43 -22.89
CA PHE A 218 -12.64 7.60 -23.71
C PHE A 218 -11.74 7.71 -24.93
N THR A 219 -12.18 8.49 -25.91
CA THR A 219 -11.35 8.96 -27.02
C THR A 219 -11.31 10.49 -27.06
N THR A 220 -10.37 11.04 -27.80
CA THR A 220 -10.29 12.48 -28.05
C THR A 220 -10.68 12.75 -29.50
N SER A 221 -11.66 13.63 -29.72
CA SER A 221 -12.08 14.04 -31.06
C SER A 221 -11.04 14.94 -31.74
N ALA A 222 -11.18 15.17 -33.04
CA ALA A 222 -10.33 16.13 -33.78
C ALA A 222 -10.37 17.55 -33.18
N LYS A 223 -11.47 17.91 -32.49
CA LYS A 223 -11.64 19.20 -31.80
C LYS A 223 -11.14 19.19 -30.35
N LYS A 224 -10.33 18.20 -29.96
CA LYS A 224 -9.81 17.99 -28.59
C LYS A 224 -10.90 17.76 -27.54
N GLN A 225 -12.11 17.38 -27.93
CA GLN A 225 -13.18 17.04 -26.98
C GLN A 225 -13.04 15.59 -26.54
N ILE A 226 -13.28 15.33 -25.25
CA ILE A 226 -13.33 13.97 -24.72
C ILE A 226 -14.68 13.35 -25.05
N LEU A 227 -14.64 12.18 -25.67
CA LEU A 227 -15.82 11.36 -25.97
C LEU A 227 -15.75 10.09 -25.14
N LEU A 228 -16.64 9.98 -24.16
CA LEU A 228 -16.74 8.80 -23.31
C LEU A 228 -17.31 7.61 -24.10
N VAL A 229 -16.85 6.40 -23.78
CA VAL A 229 -17.42 5.17 -24.33
C VAL A 229 -18.86 4.96 -23.83
N GLU A 230 -19.64 4.12 -24.53
CA GLU A 230 -21.08 3.91 -24.27
C GLU A 230 -21.42 3.69 -22.79
N ARG A 231 -20.71 2.78 -22.11
CA ARG A 231 -20.94 2.45 -20.70
C ARG A 231 -20.74 3.63 -19.73
N LEU A 232 -20.03 4.67 -20.16
CA LEU A 232 -19.68 5.85 -19.37
C LEU A 232 -20.41 7.12 -19.84
N LYS A 233 -21.23 7.07 -20.91
CA LYS A 233 -21.87 8.27 -21.48
C LYS A 233 -22.73 9.09 -20.51
N LYS A 234 -23.28 8.45 -19.48
CA LYS A 234 -24.11 9.10 -18.45
C LYS A 234 -23.31 9.64 -17.26
N TYR A 235 -21.98 9.53 -17.30
CA TYR A 235 -21.13 9.96 -16.20
C TYR A 235 -20.79 11.44 -16.37
N GLU A 236 -20.73 12.15 -15.25
CA GLU A 236 -20.19 13.50 -15.21
C GLU A 236 -18.67 13.46 -15.39
N LEU A 237 -18.17 14.27 -16.32
CA LEU A 237 -16.75 14.33 -16.65
C LEU A 237 -16.13 15.61 -16.11
N ASN A 238 -15.08 15.45 -15.31
CA ASN A 238 -14.23 16.51 -14.82
C ASN A 238 -12.80 16.36 -15.41
N ASP A 239 -12.46 17.14 -16.44
CA ASP A 239 -11.10 17.17 -17.00
C ASP A 239 -10.24 18.26 -16.35
N GLN A 240 -9.41 17.85 -15.40
CA GLN A 240 -8.51 18.73 -14.65
C GLN A 240 -7.28 19.16 -15.45
N ARG A 241 -6.96 18.49 -16.57
CA ARG A 241 -5.78 18.84 -17.39
C ARG A 241 -5.92 20.19 -18.08
N VAL A 242 -7.16 20.64 -18.30
CA VAL A 242 -7.45 21.96 -18.89
C VAL A 242 -7.25 23.08 -17.86
N ILE A 243 -7.47 22.78 -16.57
CA ILE A 243 -7.40 23.75 -15.47
C ILE A 243 -5.95 23.97 -15.02
N SER A 244 -5.08 22.94 -15.07
CA SER A 244 -3.67 23.02 -14.67
C SER A 244 -2.75 23.79 -15.63
N ASN A 245 -3.25 24.34 -16.74
CA ASN A 245 -2.47 25.14 -17.70
C ASN A 245 -2.61 26.67 -17.46
N LYS A 246 -2.93 27.10 -16.24
CA LYS A 246 -2.90 28.51 -15.84
C LYS A 246 -1.75 28.77 -14.87
#